data_AF-A0A929YDL0-F1
#
_entry.id   AF-A0A929YDL0-F1
#
_cell.length_a   1.000
_cell.length_b   1.000
_cell.length_c   1.000
_cell.angle_alpha   90.00
_cell.angle_beta   90.00
_cell.angle_gamma   90.00
#
_symmetry.space_group_name_H-M   'P 1'
#
loop_
_entity.id
_entity.type
_entity.pdbx_description
1 polymer ?
#
loop_
_entity_poly.entity_id
_entity_poly.type
_entity_poly.pdbx_seq_one_letter_code
_entity_poly.pdbx_strand_id
1 'polypeptide(L)' 'RKMCCGLGKCGHCRINDTYICLDGPVFQYTEARNMVD' A
#
# COMPACT_ATOMS: atom_id res chain seq x y z
N ARG A 1 1.07 4.50 8.63
CA ARG A 1 -0.05 4.94 7.75
C ARG A 1 -1.32 4.18 8.16
N LYS A 2 -2.48 4.84 8.37
CA LYS A 2 -3.74 4.16 8.78
C LYS A 2 -4.65 3.94 7.57
N MET A 3 -5.01 2.69 7.30
CA MET A 3 -6.00 2.32 6.29
C MET A 3 -7.41 2.59 6.82
N CYS A 4 -8.23 3.37 6.09
CA CYS A 4 -9.63 3.64 6.46
C CYS A 4 -10.64 3.02 5.50
N CYS A 5 -10.37 3.05 4.19
CA CYS A 5 -11.42 2.85 3.19
C CYS A 5 -11.37 1.51 2.46
N GLY A 6 -10.25 0.79 2.50
CA GLY A 6 -10.10 -0.55 1.91
C GLY A 6 -10.35 -0.68 0.40
N LEU A 7 -10.66 0.40 -0.33
CA LEU A 7 -11.15 0.37 -1.71
C LEU A 7 -10.36 1.29 -2.66
N GLY A 8 -9.20 1.81 -2.25
CA GLY A 8 -8.40 2.75 -3.05
C GLY A 8 -8.96 4.19 -3.17
N LYS A 9 -10.19 4.46 -2.74
CA LYS A 9 -10.84 5.78 -2.89
C LYS A 9 -10.20 6.93 -2.10
N CYS A 10 -9.57 6.66 -0.96
CA CYS A 10 -9.05 7.72 -0.09
C CYS A 10 -7.52 7.89 -0.12
N GLY A 11 -6.79 7.06 -0.87
CA GLY A 11 -5.33 7.21 -0.99
C GLY A 11 -4.50 6.91 0.27
N HIS A 12 -5.12 6.65 1.43
CA HIS A 12 -4.38 6.37 2.68
C HIS A 12 -3.62 5.03 2.67
N CYS A 13 -4.05 4.10 1.82
CA CYS A 13 -3.40 2.82 1.55
C CYS A 13 -2.41 2.90 0.37
N ARG A 14 -2.02 4.10 -0.09
CA ARG A 14 -1.03 4.25 -1.16
C ARG A 14 0.39 4.16 -0.60
N ILE A 15 1.21 3.32 -1.21
CA ILE A 15 2.65 3.24 -1.00
C ILE A 15 3.33 3.43 -2.34
N ASN A 16 4.16 4.47 -2.45
CA ASN A 16 4.69 4.94 -3.73
C ASN A 16 3.55 5.10 -4.76
N ASP A 17 3.45 4.21 -5.73
CA ASP A 17 2.41 4.23 -6.76
C ASP A 17 1.35 3.13 -6.62
N THR A 18 1.53 2.23 -5.65
CA THR A 18 0.69 1.04 -5.49
C THR A 18 -0.30 1.23 -4.35
N TYR A 19 -1.50 0.67 -4.49
CA TYR A 19 -2.52 0.72 -3.45
C TYR A 19 -2.60 -0.63 -2.73
N ILE A 20 -2.15 -0.68 -1.47
CA ILE A 20 -2.17 -1.91 -0.63
C ILE A 20 -3.58 -2.49 -0.52
N CYS A 21 -4.59 -1.63 -0.52
CA CYS A 21 -5.99 -2.03 -0.42
C CYS A 21 -6.54 -2.71 -1.69
N LEU A 22 -5.84 -2.59 -2.83
CA LEU A 22 -6.20 -3.20 -4.10
C LEU A 22 -5.29 -4.39 -4.42
N ASP A 23 -3.98 -4.18 -4.35
CA ASP A 23 -2.95 -5.22 -4.61
C ASP A 23 -2.81 -6.22 -3.45
N GLY A 24 -3.25 -5.85 -2.26
CA GLY A 24 -3.18 -6.66 -1.06
C GLY A 24 -2.02 -6.28 -0.14
N PRO A 25 -2.05 -6.75 1.12
CA PRO A 25 -1.04 -6.42 2.13
C PRO A 25 0.27 -7.20 2.00
N VAL A 26 0.37 -8.13 1.05
CA VAL A 26 1.51 -9.05 0.91
C VAL A 26 2.31 -8.66 -0.32
N PHE A 27 3.51 -8.11 -0.08
CA PHE A 27 4.48 -7.77 -1.13
C PHE A 27 5.75 -8.60 -0.95
N GLN A 28 6.50 -8.76 -2.04
CA GLN A 28 7.85 -9.31 -1.96
C GLN A 28 8.73 -8.39 -1.11
N TYR A 29 9.64 -8.98 -0.33
CA TYR A 29 10.53 -8.24 0.56
C TYR A 29 11.39 -7.20 -0.17
N THR A 30 11.81 -7.51 -1.40
CA THR A 30 12.59 -6.62 -2.27
C THR A 30 11.83 -5.34 -2.62
N GLU A 31 10.54 -5.47 -2.95
CA GLU A 31 9.66 -4.34 -3.24
C GLU A 31 9.26 -3.60 -1.97
N ALA A 32 8.91 -4.32 -0.90
CA ALA A 32 8.57 -3.74 0.40
C ALA A 32 9.71 -2.90 0.99
N ARG A 33 10.96 -3.29 0.77
CA ARG A 33 12.15 -2.54 1.20
C ARG A 33 12.26 -1.17 0.54
N ASN A 34 11.84 -1.04 -0.73
CA ASN A 34 11.84 0.24 -1.45
C ASN A 34 10.58 1.08 -1.18
N MET A 35 9.64 0.52 -0.41
CA MET A 35 8.35 1.08 -0.08
C MET A 35 8.29 1.67 1.34
N VAL A 36 9.27 1.31 2.18
CA VAL A 36 9.44 1.77 3.56
C VAL A 36 10.64 2.73 3.59
N ASP A 37 10.35 4.02 3.41
CA ASP A 37 11.18 5.14 3.91
C ASP A 37 10.45 5.79 5.08
#